data_AF-A0A978U0V1-F1
#
_entry.id   AF-A0A978U0V1-F1
#
_cell.length_a   1.000
_cell.length_b   1.000
_cell.length_c   1.000
_cell.angle_alpha   90.00
_cell.angle_beta   90.00
_cell.angle_gamma   90.00
#
_symmetry.space_group_name_H-M   'P 1'
#
loop_
_entity.id
_entity.type
_entity.pdbx_description
1 polymer ?
#
loop_
_entity_poly.entity_id
_entity_poly.type
_entity_poly.pdbx_seq_one_letter_code
_entity_poly.pdbx_strand_id
1 'polypeptide(L)'
;MDYTELDDIESSVQDLLSLAKIELEEKKLQQQRDEQIQQKIIEIQKRLKPLLEQTEQMLSQFDPNDFSDSVTRRKLEDKAAELRQKLEDAPQLATQLVDRQVILNEERLLDERLAEQAARWRHALKDDILDMIREQQDFYSATDAAVAIRGYMADLKAIGALEEVVEALIAQINANSEEGPVARLRGTHEQTLNFIYNKALENRARVERSPDVQPRVRHRTSEKRPNPYAQLEGKVVIFGGHDRLETAVRNRLRDANVTLIWCTAQAGPQIAEQAESHISSADLILVMTGYTSHKLTEKALQAAERAGKSPEMINTTGVIRILEAIEYGLKSQQFARRLNCSKPV
;
A
#
# COMPACT_ATOMS: atom_id res chain seq x y z
N MET A 1 31.05 20.24 4.38
CA MET A 1 29.75 19.62 4.07
C MET A 1 29.83 19.24 2.62
N ASP A 2 29.83 17.94 2.40
CA ASP A 2 29.82 17.37 1.05
C ASP A 2 28.43 17.62 0.45
N TYR A 3 28.31 17.86 -0.86
CA TYR A 3 27.01 18.16 -1.49
C TYR A 3 26.01 16.99 -1.34
N THR A 4 26.54 15.77 -1.28
CA THR A 4 25.78 14.53 -1.00
C THR A 4 25.10 14.52 0.37
N GLU A 5 25.74 15.09 1.40
CA GLU A 5 25.13 15.19 2.75
C GLU A 5 23.92 16.14 2.75
N LEU A 6 23.95 17.17 1.91
CA LEU A 6 22.83 18.11 1.74
C LEU A 6 21.66 17.46 1.00
N ASP A 7 21.92 16.71 -0.06
CA ASP A 7 20.90 16.00 -0.84
C ASP A 7 20.20 14.91 0.00
N ASP A 8 20.96 14.18 0.83
CA ASP A 8 20.42 13.20 1.77
C ASP A 8 19.51 13.84 2.84
N ILE A 9 19.92 15.00 3.39
CA ILE A 9 19.12 15.75 4.35
C ILE A 9 17.86 16.29 3.69
N GLU A 10 17.96 16.86 2.48
CA GLU A 10 16.80 17.38 1.76
C GLU A 10 15.78 16.28 1.45
N SER A 11 16.26 15.12 0.99
CA SER A 11 15.42 13.95 0.73
C SER A 11 14.72 13.46 2.00
N SER A 12 15.45 13.37 3.11
CA SER A 12 14.90 12.98 4.41
C SER A 12 13.85 13.95 4.93
N VAL A 13 14.11 15.27 4.84
CA VAL A 13 13.17 16.31 5.28
C VAL A 13 11.92 16.30 4.42
N GLN A 14 12.04 16.18 3.10
CA GLN A 14 10.89 16.09 2.21
C GLN A 14 10.06 14.84 2.49
N ASP A 15 10.69 13.70 2.78
CA ASP A 15 9.99 12.49 3.20
C ASP A 15 9.21 12.70 4.50
N LEU A 16 9.82 13.31 5.52
CA LEU A 16 9.13 13.64 6.78
C LEU A 16 7.97 14.61 6.58
N LEU A 17 8.12 15.61 5.71
CA LEU A 17 7.03 16.55 5.39
C LEU A 17 5.88 15.84 4.67
N SER A 18 6.18 14.93 3.75
CA SER A 18 5.17 14.13 3.04
C SER A 18 4.40 13.23 4.03
N LEU A 19 5.11 12.61 4.98
CA LEU A 19 4.52 11.82 6.05
C LEU A 19 3.61 12.67 6.95
N ALA A 20 4.10 13.81 7.41
CA ALA A 20 3.34 14.71 8.27
C ALA A 20 2.05 15.21 7.59
N LYS A 21 2.10 15.48 6.28
CA LYS A 21 0.93 15.88 5.50
C LYS A 21 -0.12 14.76 5.46
N ILE A 22 0.32 13.52 5.23
CA ILE A 22 -0.57 12.34 5.18
C ILE A 22 -1.18 12.09 6.55
N GLU A 23 -0.41 12.15 7.64
CA GLU A 23 -0.93 11.99 9.00
C GLU A 23 -2.00 13.04 9.33
N LEU A 24 -1.80 14.29 8.90
CA LEU A 24 -2.77 15.36 9.09
C LEU A 24 -4.05 15.12 8.28
N GLU A 25 -3.94 14.67 7.03
CA GLU A 25 -5.08 14.35 6.19
C GLU A 25 -5.84 13.11 6.68
N GLU A 26 -5.13 12.08 7.14
CA GLU A 26 -5.71 10.90 7.77
C GLU A 26 -6.50 11.28 9.03
N LYS A 27 -5.93 12.11 9.91
CA LYS A 27 -6.66 12.60 11.10
C LYS A 27 -7.93 13.36 10.74
N LYS A 28 -7.89 14.19 9.68
CA LYS A 28 -9.08 14.89 9.19
C LYS A 28 -10.12 13.92 8.64
N LEU A 29 -9.70 12.94 7.84
CA LEU A 29 -10.59 11.90 7.30
C LEU A 29 -11.23 11.07 8.42
N GLN A 30 -10.48 10.76 9.47
CA GLN A 30 -10.98 10.03 10.64
C GLN A 30 -12.04 10.85 11.40
N GLN A 31 -11.81 12.15 11.61
CA GLN A 31 -12.81 13.02 12.24
C GLN A 31 -14.10 13.11 11.41
N GLN A 32 -13.96 13.34 10.10
CA GLN A 32 -15.11 13.38 9.19
C GLN A 32 -15.86 12.04 9.15
N ARG A 33 -15.13 10.93 9.21
CA ARG A 33 -15.69 9.59 9.29
C ARG A 33 -16.55 9.43 10.54
N ASP A 34 -16.03 9.76 11.71
CA ASP A 34 -16.74 9.56 12.97
C ASP A 34 -18.01 10.41 13.01
N GLU A 35 -17.97 11.64 12.48
CA GLU A 35 -19.15 12.49 12.29
C GLU A 35 -20.18 11.86 11.34
N GLN A 36 -19.75 11.33 10.20
CA GLN A 36 -20.63 10.68 9.23
C GLN A 36 -21.26 9.41 9.77
N ILE A 37 -20.52 8.61 10.55
CA ILE A 37 -21.04 7.42 11.23
C ILE A 37 -22.16 7.82 12.18
N GLN A 38 -21.95 8.83 13.02
CA GLN A 38 -22.98 9.31 13.95
C GLN A 38 -24.23 9.81 13.20
N GLN A 39 -24.05 10.57 12.11
CA GLN A 39 -25.17 11.01 11.27
C GLN A 39 -25.94 9.83 10.66
N LYS A 40 -25.24 8.79 10.20
CA LYS A 40 -25.87 7.60 9.63
C LYS A 40 -26.58 6.74 10.67
N ILE A 41 -26.03 6.62 11.88
CA ILE A 41 -26.72 5.95 13.00
C ILE A 41 -28.04 6.67 13.30
N ILE A 42 -28.02 8.00 13.40
CA ILE A 42 -29.23 8.81 13.62
C ILE A 42 -30.23 8.61 12.47
N GLU A 43 -29.76 8.59 11.22
CA GLU A 43 -30.62 8.36 10.05
C GLU A 43 -31.29 6.97 10.08
N ILE A 44 -30.52 5.91 10.39
CA ILE A 44 -31.02 4.54 10.52
C ILE A 44 -32.07 4.47 11.64
N GLN A 45 -31.76 5.01 12.81
CA GLN A 45 -32.68 5.02 13.95
C GLN A 45 -33.97 5.79 13.63
N LYS A 46 -33.87 6.96 12.97
CA LYS A 46 -35.02 7.78 12.59
C LYS A 46 -35.95 7.07 11.61
N ARG A 47 -35.42 6.18 10.76
CA ARG A 47 -36.24 5.40 9.81
C ARG A 47 -36.83 4.13 10.44
N LEU A 48 -36.06 3.42 11.26
CA LEU A 48 -36.45 2.10 11.76
C LEU A 48 -37.25 2.14 13.07
N LYS A 49 -36.98 3.08 13.98
CA LYS A 49 -37.74 3.20 15.26
C LYS A 49 -39.25 3.41 15.04
N PRO A 50 -39.70 4.33 14.16
CA PRO A 50 -41.14 4.52 13.95
C PRO A 50 -41.82 3.28 13.36
N LEU A 51 -41.13 2.55 12.49
CA LEU A 51 -41.65 1.31 11.90
C LEU A 51 -41.76 0.20 12.94
N LEU A 52 -40.79 0.09 13.84
CA LEU A 52 -40.86 -0.85 14.95
C LEU A 52 -42.03 -0.51 15.88
N GLU A 53 -42.18 0.77 16.27
CA GLU A 53 -43.29 1.23 17.12
C GLU A 53 -44.66 0.94 16.48
N GLN A 54 -44.83 1.21 15.18
CA GLN A 54 -46.06 0.89 14.45
C GLN A 54 -46.33 -0.62 14.40
N THR A 55 -45.29 -1.43 14.22
CA THR A 55 -45.40 -2.89 14.18
C THR A 55 -45.78 -3.45 15.55
N GLU A 56 -45.16 -2.95 16.62
CA GLU A 56 -45.45 -3.34 18.00
C GLU A 56 -46.84 -2.88 18.45
N GLN A 57 -47.27 -1.67 18.08
CA GLN A 57 -48.63 -1.21 18.32
C GLN A 57 -49.66 -2.10 17.61
N MET A 58 -49.42 -2.46 16.34
CA MET A 58 -50.31 -3.36 15.60
C MET A 58 -50.34 -4.75 16.22
N LEU A 59 -49.19 -5.29 16.65
CA LEU A 59 -49.11 -6.56 17.38
C LEU A 59 -49.86 -6.53 18.72
N SER A 60 -49.84 -5.40 19.43
CA SER A 60 -50.58 -5.23 20.69
C SER A 60 -52.10 -5.21 20.52
N GLN A 61 -52.59 -4.87 19.32
CA GLN A 61 -54.02 -4.92 18.97
C GLN A 61 -54.51 -6.33 18.61
N PHE A 62 -53.59 -7.28 18.36
CA PHE A 62 -53.94 -8.69 18.17
C PHE A 62 -54.11 -9.39 19.52
N ASP A 63 -55.36 -9.63 19.91
CA ASP A 63 -55.70 -10.36 21.14
C ASP A 63 -55.02 -11.76 21.15
N PRO A 64 -54.37 -12.20 22.24
CA PRO A 64 -53.68 -13.50 22.31
C PRO A 64 -54.59 -14.71 22.07
N ASN A 65 -55.89 -14.57 22.29
CA ASN A 65 -56.85 -15.67 22.25
C ASN A 65 -57.60 -15.82 20.90
N ASP A 66 -57.72 -14.76 20.08
CA ASP A 66 -58.52 -14.80 18.84
C ASP A 66 -57.70 -15.02 17.56
N PHE A 67 -56.36 -14.84 17.60
CA PHE A 67 -55.52 -14.79 16.40
C PHE A 67 -54.21 -15.60 16.49
N SER A 68 -54.17 -16.66 17.30
CA SER A 68 -52.96 -17.47 17.54
C SER A 68 -52.36 -18.13 16.29
N ASP A 69 -53.17 -18.38 15.25
CA ASP A 69 -52.75 -18.96 13.96
C ASP A 69 -52.74 -17.96 12.79
N SER A 70 -52.84 -16.65 13.06
CA SER A 70 -52.76 -15.64 12.01
C SER A 70 -51.36 -15.60 11.38
N VAL A 71 -51.28 -15.99 10.11
CA VAL A 71 -50.05 -15.89 9.29
C VAL A 71 -49.52 -14.45 9.26
N THR A 72 -50.42 -13.47 9.30
CA THR A 72 -50.06 -12.04 9.31
C THR A 72 -49.40 -11.62 10.62
N ARG A 73 -49.89 -12.14 11.77
CA ARG A 73 -49.28 -11.89 13.08
C ARG A 73 -47.86 -12.45 13.15
N ARG A 74 -47.64 -13.71 12.72
CA ARG A 74 -46.30 -14.31 12.67
C ARG A 74 -45.34 -13.50 11.79
N LYS A 75 -45.79 -13.05 10.61
CA LYS A 75 -44.99 -12.17 9.74
C LYS A 75 -44.65 -10.82 10.38
N LEU A 76 -45.56 -10.24 11.16
CA LEU A 76 -45.30 -8.99 11.90
C LEU A 76 -44.33 -9.22 13.06
N GLU A 77 -44.43 -10.36 13.77
CA GLU A 77 -43.47 -10.77 14.81
C GLU A 77 -42.07 -10.98 14.22
N ASP A 78 -41.97 -11.69 13.09
CA ASP A 78 -40.70 -11.88 12.35
C ASP A 78 -40.11 -10.53 11.91
N LYS A 79 -40.94 -9.62 11.40
CA LYS A 79 -40.48 -8.29 10.97
C LYS A 79 -40.10 -7.39 12.14
N ALA A 80 -40.78 -7.49 13.28
CA ALA A 80 -40.39 -6.79 14.50
C ALA A 80 -39.03 -7.31 15.01
N ALA A 81 -38.81 -8.63 14.99
CA ALA A 81 -37.51 -9.22 15.33
C ALA A 81 -36.40 -8.76 14.37
N GLU A 82 -36.66 -8.75 13.06
CA GLU A 82 -35.72 -8.23 12.06
C GLU A 82 -35.41 -6.74 12.27
N LEU A 83 -36.41 -5.92 12.60
CA LEU A 83 -36.23 -4.49 12.87
C LEU A 83 -35.43 -4.24 14.15
N ARG A 84 -35.66 -5.02 15.21
CA ARG A 84 -34.86 -4.96 16.45
C ARG A 84 -33.41 -5.32 16.18
N GLN A 85 -33.17 -6.40 15.46
CA GLN A 85 -31.82 -6.82 15.07
C GLN A 85 -31.11 -5.75 14.23
N LYS A 86 -31.78 -5.17 13.23
CA LYS A 86 -31.22 -4.09 12.41
C LYS A 86 -30.95 -2.79 13.18
N LEU A 87 -31.70 -2.52 14.24
CA LEU A 87 -31.46 -1.39 15.15
C LEU A 87 -30.26 -1.65 16.07
N GLU A 88 -30.08 -2.89 16.54
CA GLU A 88 -28.90 -3.32 17.29
C GLU A 88 -27.64 -3.27 16.42
N ASP A 89 -27.74 -3.72 15.17
CA ASP A 89 -26.66 -3.70 14.18
C ASP A 89 -26.45 -2.32 13.51
N ALA A 90 -27.25 -1.30 13.87
CA ALA A 90 -27.19 0.02 13.24
C ALA A 90 -25.80 0.68 13.25
N PRO A 91 -24.98 0.58 14.33
CA PRO A 91 -23.61 1.07 14.32
C PRO A 91 -22.75 0.37 13.27
N GLN A 92 -22.81 -0.97 13.18
CA GLN A 92 -22.02 -1.73 12.20
C GLN A 92 -22.43 -1.38 10.75
N LEU A 93 -23.74 -1.25 10.50
CA LEU A 93 -24.26 -0.85 9.18
C LEU A 93 -23.84 0.57 8.79
N ALA A 94 -23.91 1.52 9.72
CA ALA A 94 -23.44 2.89 9.49
C ALA A 94 -21.96 2.95 9.17
N THR A 95 -21.14 2.21 9.92
CA THR A 95 -19.71 2.08 9.71
C THR A 95 -19.39 1.54 8.31
N GLN A 96 -19.96 0.40 7.90
CA GLN A 96 -19.75 -0.18 6.56
C GLN A 96 -20.09 0.78 5.41
N LEU A 97 -21.13 1.58 5.56
CA LEU A 97 -21.53 2.57 4.54
C LEU A 97 -20.53 3.70 4.39
N VAL A 98 -19.98 4.20 5.50
CA VAL A 98 -19.03 5.32 5.53
C VAL A 98 -17.64 4.86 5.10
N ASP A 99 -17.19 3.68 5.57
CA ASP A 99 -15.83 3.18 5.31
C ASP A 99 -15.54 3.01 3.83
N ARG A 100 -16.56 2.71 3.01
CA ARG A 100 -16.38 2.61 1.55
C ARG A 100 -15.74 3.88 0.96
N GLN A 101 -16.19 5.05 1.38
CA GLN A 101 -15.68 6.32 0.88
C GLN A 101 -14.32 6.66 1.50
N VAL A 102 -14.14 6.36 2.78
CA VAL A 102 -12.89 6.60 3.51
C VAL A 102 -11.76 5.77 2.91
N ILE A 103 -11.97 4.47 2.68
CA ILE A 103 -10.98 3.58 2.06
C ILE A 103 -10.55 4.07 0.69
N LEU A 104 -11.50 4.53 -0.14
CA LEU A 104 -11.16 5.10 -1.46
C LEU A 104 -10.29 6.35 -1.33
N ASN A 105 -10.59 7.21 -0.35
CA ASN A 105 -9.79 8.41 -0.11
C ASN A 105 -8.39 8.05 0.40
N GLU A 106 -8.27 7.09 1.31
CA GLU A 106 -6.99 6.60 1.83
C GLU A 106 -6.15 5.92 0.74
N GLU A 107 -6.76 5.10 -0.12
CA GLU A 107 -6.08 4.51 -1.27
C GLU A 107 -5.52 5.59 -2.19
N ARG A 108 -6.29 6.65 -2.44
CA ARG A 108 -5.84 7.80 -3.23
C ARG A 108 -4.65 8.52 -2.57
N LEU A 109 -4.68 8.73 -1.25
CA LEU A 109 -3.55 9.33 -0.51
C LEU A 109 -2.28 8.48 -0.60
N LEU A 110 -2.43 7.16 -0.49
CA LEU A 110 -1.30 6.23 -0.66
C LEU A 110 -0.75 6.26 -2.09
N ASP A 111 -1.62 6.32 -3.10
CA ASP A 111 -1.20 6.43 -4.50
C ASP A 111 -0.47 7.74 -4.78
N GLU A 112 -0.96 8.86 -4.24
CA GLU A 112 -0.29 10.17 -4.33
C GLU A 112 1.11 10.10 -3.73
N ARG A 113 1.25 9.54 -2.52
CA ARG A 113 2.55 9.35 -1.87
C ARG A 113 3.52 8.51 -2.71
N LEU A 114 3.06 7.35 -3.20
CA LEU A 114 3.89 6.45 -4.00
C LEU A 114 4.28 7.08 -5.33
N ALA A 115 3.38 7.87 -5.94
CA ALA A 115 3.66 8.62 -7.15
C ALA A 115 4.70 9.72 -6.91
N GLU A 116 4.59 10.48 -5.82
CA GLU A 116 5.57 11.50 -5.43
C GLU A 116 6.95 10.89 -5.15
N GLN A 117 7.02 9.79 -4.40
CA GLN A 117 8.28 9.07 -4.15
C GLN A 117 8.90 8.54 -5.45
N ALA A 118 8.09 7.94 -6.32
CA ALA A 118 8.57 7.46 -7.61
C ALA A 118 9.03 8.61 -8.52
N ALA A 119 8.33 9.75 -8.53
CA ALA A 119 8.72 10.92 -9.31
C ALA A 119 10.06 11.48 -8.82
N ARG A 120 10.23 11.67 -7.51
CA ARG A 120 11.50 12.11 -6.91
C ARG A 120 12.65 11.17 -7.26
N TRP A 121 12.44 9.87 -7.10
CA TRP A 121 13.44 8.86 -7.49
C TRP A 121 13.81 8.93 -8.98
N ARG A 122 12.84 9.17 -9.86
CA ARG A 122 13.08 9.32 -11.32
C ARG A 122 13.84 10.60 -11.65
N HIS A 123 13.57 11.71 -10.96
CA HIS A 123 14.32 12.94 -11.13
C HIS A 123 15.78 12.76 -10.69
N ALA A 124 16.02 12.16 -9.53
CA ALA A 124 17.37 11.84 -9.08
C ALA A 124 18.09 10.84 -10.02
N LEU A 125 17.37 9.85 -10.57
CA LEU A 125 17.89 8.96 -11.62
C LEU A 125 18.31 9.73 -12.87
N LYS A 126 17.50 10.72 -13.29
CA LYS A 126 17.81 11.57 -14.44
C LYS A 126 19.14 12.29 -14.22
N ASP A 127 19.32 12.88 -13.05
CA ASP A 127 20.52 13.65 -12.72
C ASP A 127 21.76 12.74 -12.65
N ASP A 128 21.64 11.55 -12.03
CA ASP A 128 22.69 10.53 -12.05
C ASP A 128 23.08 10.12 -13.48
N ILE A 129 22.11 9.97 -14.38
CA ILE A 129 22.34 9.62 -15.79
C ILE A 129 23.03 10.77 -16.53
N LEU A 130 22.61 12.02 -16.30
CA LEU A 130 23.22 13.18 -16.95
C LEU A 130 24.67 13.36 -16.52
N ASP A 131 24.96 13.18 -15.23
CA ASP A 131 26.33 13.20 -14.72
C ASP A 131 27.16 12.04 -15.29
N MET A 132 26.61 10.83 -15.33
CA MET A 132 27.25 9.68 -15.97
C MET A 132 27.58 9.97 -17.44
N ILE A 133 26.68 10.60 -18.21
CA ILE A 133 26.95 10.99 -19.60
C ILE A 133 28.11 11.99 -19.65
N ARG A 134 28.08 13.06 -18.84
CA ARG A 134 29.12 14.10 -18.85
C ARG A 134 30.51 13.58 -18.50
N GLU A 135 30.59 12.56 -17.67
CA GLU A 135 31.85 11.96 -17.22
C GLU A 135 32.56 11.12 -18.29
N GLN A 136 31.90 10.80 -19.41
CA GLN A 136 32.51 9.98 -20.46
C GLN A 136 33.53 10.78 -21.27
N GLN A 137 34.79 10.35 -21.25
CA GLN A 137 35.91 11.06 -21.90
C GLN A 137 36.35 10.47 -23.24
N ASP A 138 35.72 9.38 -23.68
CA ASP A 138 36.05 8.73 -24.94
C ASP A 138 34.79 8.28 -25.69
N PHE A 139 34.91 8.18 -27.01
CA PHE A 139 33.81 7.83 -27.91
C PHE A 139 33.11 6.52 -27.55
N TYR A 140 33.88 5.48 -27.21
CA TYR A 140 33.34 4.16 -26.95
C TYR A 140 32.54 4.15 -25.65
N SER A 141 33.08 4.73 -24.58
CA SER A 141 32.38 4.85 -23.29
C SER A 141 31.16 5.78 -23.37
N ALA A 142 31.24 6.88 -24.14
CA ALA A 142 30.10 7.75 -24.42
C ALA A 142 28.98 7.03 -25.19
N THR A 143 29.34 6.17 -26.15
CA THR A 143 28.36 5.34 -26.86
C THR A 143 27.80 4.24 -25.94
N ASP A 144 28.62 3.70 -25.04
CA ASP A 144 28.27 2.65 -24.11
C ASP A 144 27.24 3.07 -23.04
N ALA A 145 27.22 4.37 -22.69
CA ALA A 145 26.20 4.96 -21.84
C ALA A 145 24.76 4.64 -22.31
N ALA A 146 24.54 4.49 -23.62
CA ALA A 146 23.24 4.10 -24.18
C ALA A 146 22.74 2.73 -23.67
N VAL A 147 23.67 1.81 -23.35
CA VAL A 147 23.36 0.49 -22.79
C VAL A 147 22.77 0.63 -21.39
N ALA A 148 23.38 1.46 -20.54
CA ALA A 148 22.89 1.72 -19.20
C ALA A 148 21.55 2.47 -19.22
N ILE A 149 21.41 3.49 -20.07
CA ILE A 149 20.20 4.32 -20.16
C ILE A 149 18.99 3.50 -20.64
N ARG A 150 19.18 2.52 -21.53
CA ARG A 150 18.07 1.72 -22.09
C ARG A 150 17.21 1.05 -21.02
N GLY A 151 17.81 0.60 -19.92
CA GLY A 151 17.09 -0.03 -18.81
C GLY A 151 16.09 0.89 -18.12
N TYR A 152 16.29 2.21 -18.23
CA TYR A 152 15.52 3.24 -17.53
C TYR A 152 14.59 4.06 -18.45
N MET A 153 14.45 3.66 -19.72
CA MET A 153 13.68 4.40 -20.73
C MET A 153 12.24 4.70 -20.29
N ALA A 154 11.54 3.72 -19.69
CA ALA A 154 10.17 3.89 -19.23
C ALA A 154 10.07 4.91 -18.08
N ASP A 155 11.04 4.90 -17.17
CA ASP A 155 11.10 5.82 -16.04
C ASP A 155 11.41 7.25 -16.47
N LEU A 156 12.33 7.43 -17.43
CA LEU A 156 12.62 8.74 -18.02
C LEU A 156 11.42 9.31 -18.78
N LYS A 157 10.67 8.47 -19.51
CA LYS A 157 9.43 8.89 -20.18
C LYS A 157 8.36 9.34 -19.20
N ALA A 158 8.25 8.67 -18.04
CA ALA A 158 7.23 8.98 -17.04
C ALA A 158 7.37 10.39 -16.45
N ILE A 159 8.57 10.99 -16.51
CA ILE A 159 8.83 12.38 -16.08
C ILE A 159 9.13 13.32 -17.26
N GLY A 160 8.96 12.87 -18.51
CA GLY A 160 9.23 13.68 -19.71
C GLY A 160 10.72 14.01 -19.96
N ALA A 161 11.64 13.31 -19.31
CA ALA A 161 13.08 13.62 -19.34
C ALA A 161 13.88 12.87 -20.41
N LEU A 162 13.25 11.96 -21.16
CA LEU A 162 13.95 11.15 -22.17
C LEU A 162 14.62 12.01 -23.24
N GLU A 163 13.99 13.11 -23.63
CA GLU A 163 14.49 14.01 -24.69
C GLU A 163 15.82 14.65 -24.27
N GLU A 164 15.84 15.30 -23.12
CA GLU A 164 17.01 15.91 -22.50
C GLU A 164 18.19 14.91 -22.38
N VAL A 165 17.91 13.70 -21.89
CA VAL A 165 18.93 12.65 -21.72
C VAL A 165 19.51 12.21 -23.07
N VAL A 166 18.66 12.02 -24.09
CA VAL A 166 19.10 11.59 -25.42
C VAL A 166 19.87 12.70 -26.14
N GLU A 167 19.46 13.95 -26.00
CA GLU A 167 20.20 15.09 -26.54
C GLU A 167 21.58 15.24 -25.89
N ALA A 168 21.66 15.12 -24.56
CA ALA A 168 22.93 15.11 -23.83
C ALA A 168 23.84 13.97 -24.29
N LEU A 169 23.29 12.76 -24.47
CA LEU A 169 24.02 11.60 -24.99
C LEU A 169 24.57 11.85 -26.41
N ILE A 170 23.75 12.37 -27.32
CA ILE A 170 24.18 12.71 -28.68
C ILE A 170 25.32 13.73 -28.66
N ALA A 171 25.17 14.79 -27.87
CA ALA A 171 26.18 15.83 -27.73
C ALA A 171 27.51 15.25 -27.23
N GLN A 172 27.46 14.39 -26.21
CA GLN A 172 28.65 13.77 -25.64
C GLN A 172 29.35 12.82 -26.61
N ILE A 173 28.60 11.99 -27.33
CA ILE A 173 29.15 11.08 -28.35
C ILE A 173 29.85 11.89 -29.44
N ASN A 174 29.23 12.96 -29.92
CA ASN A 174 29.80 13.80 -30.97
C ASN A 174 31.02 14.59 -30.50
N ALA A 175 31.04 15.06 -29.26
CA ALA A 175 32.17 15.78 -28.69
C ALA A 175 33.43 14.92 -28.58
N ASN A 176 33.27 13.61 -28.37
CA ASN A 176 34.37 12.65 -28.25
C ASN A 176 34.67 11.89 -29.56
N SER A 177 34.03 12.25 -30.68
CA SER A 177 34.21 11.59 -31.98
C SER A 177 35.30 12.27 -32.79
N GLU A 178 36.33 11.51 -33.19
CA GLU A 178 37.42 11.99 -34.06
C GLU A 178 36.96 12.22 -35.52
N GLU A 179 35.88 11.54 -35.94
CA GLU A 179 35.33 11.62 -37.31
C GLU A 179 34.31 12.77 -37.49
N GLY A 180 34.12 13.60 -36.46
CA GLY A 180 33.09 14.63 -36.42
C GLY A 180 31.72 14.10 -35.96
N PRO A 181 30.61 14.81 -36.21
CA PRO A 181 29.30 14.48 -35.63
C PRO A 181 28.65 13.24 -36.28
N VAL A 182 28.75 12.11 -35.58
CA VAL A 182 28.26 10.78 -35.99
C VAL A 182 26.89 10.40 -35.41
N ALA A 183 26.51 10.95 -34.26
CA ALA A 183 25.21 10.77 -33.64
C ALA A 183 24.27 11.93 -33.99
N ARG A 184 23.02 11.61 -34.36
CA ARG A 184 21.97 12.60 -34.68
C ARG A 184 20.61 12.04 -34.29
N LEU A 185 19.65 12.92 -34.05
CA LEU A 185 18.26 12.55 -33.83
C LEU A 185 17.72 11.77 -35.06
N ARG A 186 17.15 10.59 -34.81
CA ARG A 186 16.55 9.71 -35.83
C ARG A 186 15.12 9.37 -35.44
N GLY A 187 14.17 10.13 -35.99
CA GLY A 187 12.75 9.98 -35.66
C GLY A 187 12.49 10.41 -34.21
N THR A 188 12.07 9.49 -33.34
CA THR A 188 11.82 9.79 -31.92
C THR A 188 13.07 9.62 -31.06
N HIS A 189 13.07 10.22 -29.86
CA HIS A 189 14.14 10.04 -28.86
C HIS A 189 14.31 8.56 -28.47
N GLU A 190 13.24 7.77 -28.44
CA GLU A 190 13.29 6.31 -28.22
C GLU A 190 13.96 5.56 -29.37
N GLN A 191 13.60 5.88 -30.61
CA GLN A 191 14.20 5.27 -31.80
C GLN A 191 15.69 5.59 -31.87
N THR A 192 16.04 6.83 -31.53
CA THR A 192 17.42 7.29 -31.47
C THR A 192 18.22 6.55 -30.40
N LEU A 193 17.69 6.45 -29.17
CA LEU A 193 18.34 5.70 -28.09
C LEU A 193 18.53 4.21 -28.44
N ASN A 194 17.51 3.57 -29.04
CA ASN A 194 17.61 2.18 -29.48
C ASN A 194 18.66 2.00 -30.60
N PHE A 195 18.78 2.96 -31.51
CA PHE A 195 19.79 2.94 -32.55
C PHE A 195 21.21 3.05 -31.96
N ILE A 196 21.44 4.02 -31.06
CA ILE A 196 22.75 4.19 -30.40
C ILE A 196 23.08 2.96 -29.55
N TYR A 197 22.10 2.41 -28.83
CA TYR A 197 22.26 1.15 -28.09
C TYR A 197 22.76 0.00 -28.98
N ASN A 198 22.15 -0.20 -30.15
CA ASN A 198 22.57 -1.27 -31.05
C ASN A 198 24.00 -1.04 -31.55
N LYS A 199 24.37 0.22 -31.81
CA LYS A 199 25.75 0.59 -32.16
C LYS A 199 26.73 0.38 -31.01
N ALA A 200 26.33 0.64 -29.77
CA ALA A 200 27.12 0.35 -28.59
C ALA A 200 27.42 -1.14 -28.47
N LEU A 201 26.42 -2.01 -28.68
CA LEU A 201 26.62 -3.45 -28.69
C LEU A 201 27.53 -3.94 -29.82
N GLU A 202 27.39 -3.38 -31.03
CA GLU A 202 28.32 -3.66 -32.14
C GLU A 202 29.75 -3.27 -31.79
N ASN A 203 29.95 -2.14 -31.11
CA ASN A 203 31.26 -1.67 -30.67
C ASN A 203 31.86 -2.56 -29.58
N ARG A 204 31.07 -2.99 -28.59
CA ARG A 204 31.49 -3.98 -27.57
C ARG A 204 31.95 -5.29 -28.19
N ALA A 205 31.29 -5.75 -29.26
CA ALA A 205 31.67 -6.97 -29.94
C ALA A 205 33.00 -6.86 -30.72
N ARG A 206 33.44 -5.65 -31.05
CA ARG A 206 34.67 -5.38 -31.81
C ARG A 206 35.88 -5.04 -30.94
N VAL A 207 35.64 -4.65 -29.68
CA VAL A 207 36.67 -4.16 -28.76
C VAL A 207 36.55 -4.92 -27.44
N GLU A 208 37.59 -5.66 -27.03
CA GLU A 208 37.69 -6.26 -25.69
C GLU A 208 37.92 -5.16 -24.64
N ARG A 209 36.83 -4.52 -24.21
CA ARG A 209 36.79 -3.62 -23.05
C ARG A 209 35.76 -4.11 -22.04
N SER A 210 36.09 -3.94 -20.76
CA SER A 210 35.14 -4.22 -19.67
C SER A 210 34.07 -3.12 -19.63
N PRO A 211 32.77 -3.48 -19.65
CA PRO A 211 31.70 -2.49 -19.64
C PRO A 211 31.46 -1.95 -18.22
N ASP A 212 32.10 -0.82 -17.89
CA ASP A 212 32.00 -0.15 -16.58
C ASP A 212 31.08 1.08 -16.56
N VAL A 213 30.34 1.35 -17.64
CA VAL A 213 29.46 2.52 -17.71
C VAL A 213 28.12 2.20 -17.05
N GLN A 214 27.94 2.68 -15.81
CA GLN A 214 26.68 2.63 -15.06
C GLN A 214 26.43 3.95 -14.33
N PRO A 215 25.16 4.37 -14.18
CA PRO A 215 24.83 5.57 -13.42
C PRO A 215 25.14 5.32 -11.94
N ARG A 216 26.09 6.08 -11.40
CA ARG A 216 26.42 6.01 -9.98
C ARG A 216 25.27 6.59 -9.18
N VAL A 217 24.95 5.95 -8.07
CA VAL A 217 23.95 6.41 -7.11
C VAL A 217 24.54 7.56 -6.30
N ARG A 218 24.42 8.79 -6.82
CA ARG A 218 24.89 10.00 -6.13
C ARG A 218 23.73 10.78 -5.56
N HIS A 219 22.68 10.94 -6.36
CA HIS A 219 21.49 11.70 -6.02
C HIS A 219 20.37 10.81 -5.47
N ARG A 220 20.42 9.51 -5.74
CA ARG A 220 19.41 8.54 -5.30
C ARG A 220 19.78 7.89 -3.97
N THR A 221 18.76 7.54 -3.18
CA THR A 221 18.92 6.70 -1.98
C THR A 221 19.05 5.20 -2.30
N SER A 222 18.64 4.76 -3.50
CA SER A 222 18.67 3.35 -3.92
C SER A 222 18.67 3.21 -5.45
N GLU A 223 19.34 2.18 -5.95
CA GLU A 223 19.31 1.79 -7.38
C GLU A 223 17.94 1.27 -7.83
N LYS A 224 17.17 0.71 -6.89
CA LYS A 224 15.84 0.16 -7.17
C LYS A 224 14.78 1.22 -6.93
N ARG A 225 13.73 1.19 -7.76
CA ARG A 225 12.54 2.01 -7.57
C ARG A 225 11.98 1.82 -6.15
N PRO A 226 11.61 2.90 -5.44
CA PRO A 226 11.08 2.80 -4.10
C PRO A 226 9.77 1.99 -4.11
N ASN A 227 9.73 0.96 -3.28
CA ASN A 227 8.52 0.25 -2.90
C ASN A 227 8.62 0.00 -1.39
N PRO A 228 7.75 0.63 -0.56
CA PRO A 228 7.84 0.53 0.89
C PRO A 228 7.65 -0.91 1.41
N TYR A 229 6.96 -1.75 0.64
CA TYR A 229 6.58 -3.10 1.06
C TYR A 229 7.46 -4.21 0.46
N ALA A 230 8.35 -3.89 -0.48
CA ALA A 230 9.13 -4.92 -1.20
C ALA A 230 10.07 -5.75 -0.31
N GLN A 231 10.47 -5.21 0.85
CA GLN A 231 11.33 -5.90 1.81
C GLN A 231 10.55 -6.64 2.90
N LEU A 232 9.21 -6.52 2.91
CA LEU A 232 8.39 -7.18 3.90
C LEU A 232 8.29 -8.67 3.57
N GLU A 233 8.55 -9.48 4.59
CA GLU A 233 8.47 -10.93 4.54
C GLU A 233 7.94 -11.44 5.87
N GLY A 234 7.03 -12.40 5.78
CA GLY A 234 6.50 -13.11 6.94
C GLY A 234 5.02 -13.46 6.82
N LYS A 235 4.51 -14.14 7.83
CA LYS A 235 3.12 -14.57 7.92
C LYS A 235 2.35 -13.69 8.91
N VAL A 236 1.30 -13.04 8.43
CA VAL A 236 0.44 -12.18 9.25
C VAL A 236 -0.95 -12.81 9.36
N VAL A 237 -1.45 -12.91 10.59
CA VAL A 237 -2.83 -13.35 10.87
C VAL A 237 -3.62 -12.16 11.39
N ILE A 238 -4.73 -11.82 10.73
CA ILE A 238 -5.56 -10.66 11.07
C ILE A 238 -6.97 -11.12 11.42
N PHE A 239 -7.48 -10.67 12.56
CA PHE A 239 -8.87 -10.88 12.98
C PHE A 239 -9.63 -9.56 12.92
N GLY A 240 -10.81 -9.58 12.28
CA GLY A 240 -11.70 -8.43 12.14
C GLY A 240 -11.64 -7.77 10.76
N GLY A 241 -12.18 -6.56 10.68
CA GLY A 241 -12.38 -5.84 9.41
C GLY A 241 -13.50 -6.44 8.55
N HIS A 242 -13.55 -5.98 7.30
CA HIS A 242 -14.51 -6.37 6.28
C HIS A 242 -13.80 -6.64 4.93
N ASP A 243 -14.46 -7.32 4.01
CA ASP A 243 -13.82 -7.88 2.80
C ASP A 243 -13.15 -6.83 1.90
N ARG A 244 -13.73 -5.63 1.81
CA ARG A 244 -13.14 -4.51 1.05
C ARG A 244 -11.81 -4.02 1.64
N LEU A 245 -11.69 -3.99 2.96
CA LEU A 245 -10.47 -3.57 3.66
C LEU A 245 -9.39 -4.62 3.50
N GLU A 246 -9.75 -5.90 3.61
CA GLU A 246 -8.86 -7.01 3.28
C GLU A 246 -8.33 -6.86 1.85
N THR A 247 -9.23 -6.65 0.88
CA THR A 247 -8.87 -6.54 -0.54
C THR A 247 -7.90 -5.38 -0.79
N ALA A 248 -8.16 -4.21 -0.20
CA ALA A 248 -7.29 -3.04 -0.30
C ALA A 248 -5.88 -3.33 0.22
N VAL A 249 -5.76 -3.89 1.43
CA VAL A 249 -4.46 -4.23 2.04
C VAL A 249 -3.75 -5.32 1.24
N ARG A 250 -4.46 -6.38 0.83
CA ARG A 250 -3.89 -7.49 0.05
C ARG A 250 -3.35 -7.03 -1.31
N ASN A 251 -4.02 -6.08 -1.96
CA ASN A 251 -3.55 -5.50 -3.21
C ASN A 251 -2.24 -4.71 -3.04
N ARG A 252 -2.08 -3.99 -1.92
CA ARG A 252 -0.86 -3.21 -1.62
C ARG A 252 0.33 -4.09 -1.27
N LEU A 253 0.08 -5.23 -0.65
CA LEU A 253 1.11 -6.19 -0.26
C LEU A 253 1.35 -7.28 -1.32
N ARG A 254 0.78 -7.15 -2.53
CA ARG A 254 0.87 -8.17 -3.59
C ARG A 254 2.31 -8.50 -4.00
N ASP A 255 3.16 -7.48 -4.06
CA ASP A 255 4.55 -7.63 -4.48
C ASP A 255 5.49 -7.87 -3.28
N ALA A 256 4.95 -7.97 -2.07
CA ALA A 256 5.68 -8.29 -0.85
C ALA A 256 5.67 -9.81 -0.60
N ASN A 257 6.69 -10.34 0.09
CA ASN A 257 6.74 -11.76 0.45
C ASN A 257 5.92 -12.04 1.73
N VAL A 258 4.72 -11.46 1.82
CA VAL A 258 3.87 -11.52 2.99
C VAL A 258 2.72 -12.50 2.77
N THR A 259 2.61 -13.50 3.64
CA THR A 259 1.47 -14.41 3.68
C THR A 259 0.39 -13.85 4.58
N LEU A 260 -0.69 -13.33 3.98
CA LEU A 260 -1.84 -12.77 4.69
C LEU A 260 -2.95 -13.82 4.90
N ILE A 261 -3.21 -14.15 6.16
CA ILE A 261 -4.39 -14.89 6.61
C ILE A 261 -5.33 -13.90 7.28
N TRP A 262 -6.52 -13.71 6.72
CA TRP A 262 -7.48 -12.72 7.22
C TRP A 262 -8.80 -13.40 7.59
N CYS A 263 -9.30 -13.13 8.79
CA CYS A 263 -10.62 -13.53 9.24
C CYS A 263 -11.51 -12.30 9.43
N THR A 264 -12.31 -11.96 8.42
CA THR A 264 -13.26 -10.84 8.51
C THR A 264 -14.46 -11.21 9.39
N ALA A 265 -15.23 -10.21 9.83
CA ALA A 265 -16.48 -10.45 10.55
C ALA A 265 -17.51 -11.23 9.71
N GLN A 266 -17.38 -11.20 8.38
CA GLN A 266 -18.31 -11.77 7.42
C GLN A 266 -17.91 -13.19 6.96
N ALA A 267 -16.67 -13.60 7.22
CA ALA A 267 -16.06 -14.84 6.76
C ALA A 267 -16.64 -16.13 7.40
N GLY A 268 -17.46 -15.99 8.45
CA GLY A 268 -18.10 -17.11 9.13
C GLY A 268 -17.17 -17.96 10.02
N PRO A 269 -17.71 -18.95 10.75
CA PRO A 269 -16.98 -19.66 11.81
C PRO A 269 -15.87 -20.59 11.30
N GLN A 270 -15.99 -21.15 10.09
CA GLN A 270 -14.97 -22.05 9.53
C GLN A 270 -13.67 -21.30 9.22
N ILE A 271 -13.76 -20.09 8.68
CA ILE A 271 -12.58 -19.27 8.38
C ILE A 271 -11.90 -18.81 9.69
N ALA A 272 -12.69 -18.56 10.74
CA ALA A 272 -12.15 -18.25 12.06
C ALA A 272 -11.31 -19.41 12.63
N GLU A 273 -11.80 -20.65 12.54
CA GLU A 273 -11.04 -21.83 12.99
C GLU A 273 -9.76 -22.05 12.17
N GLN A 274 -9.81 -21.80 10.86
CA GLN A 274 -8.63 -21.86 10.00
C GLN A 274 -7.61 -20.78 10.38
N ALA A 275 -8.05 -19.54 10.62
CA ALA A 275 -7.18 -18.46 11.07
C ALA A 275 -6.55 -18.75 12.44
N GLU A 276 -7.31 -19.31 13.38
CA GLU A 276 -6.81 -19.77 14.68
C GLU A 276 -5.68 -20.79 14.53
N SER A 277 -5.82 -21.76 13.62
CA SER A 277 -4.78 -22.79 13.37
C SER A 277 -3.44 -22.21 12.91
N HIS A 278 -3.47 -21.01 12.32
CA HIS A 278 -2.30 -20.34 11.78
C HIS A 278 -1.56 -19.46 12.78
N ILE A 279 -2.16 -19.13 13.93
CA ILE A 279 -1.57 -18.28 14.99
C ILE A 279 -0.21 -18.82 15.46
N SER A 280 -0.11 -20.14 15.66
CA SER A 280 1.13 -20.82 16.09
C SER A 280 2.31 -20.57 15.14
N SER A 281 2.03 -20.41 13.85
CA SER A 281 3.03 -20.17 12.78
C SER A 281 3.14 -18.71 12.33
N ALA A 282 2.32 -17.80 12.88
CA ALA A 282 2.28 -16.40 12.49
C ALA A 282 3.49 -15.61 13.02
N ASP A 283 4.06 -14.72 12.20
CA ASP A 283 5.09 -13.78 12.64
C ASP A 283 4.46 -12.55 13.31
N LEU A 284 3.27 -12.16 12.87
CA LEU A 284 2.49 -11.05 13.43
C LEU A 284 1.02 -11.46 13.55
N ILE A 285 0.38 -11.08 14.66
CA ILE A 285 -1.05 -11.31 14.89
C ILE A 285 -1.70 -9.96 15.19
N LEU A 286 -2.66 -9.55 14.36
CA LEU A 286 -3.41 -8.31 14.52
C LEU A 286 -4.87 -8.60 14.86
N VAL A 287 -5.43 -7.86 15.82
CA VAL A 287 -6.84 -7.97 16.21
C VAL A 287 -7.49 -6.60 16.12
N MET A 288 -8.44 -6.46 15.20
CA MET A 288 -9.15 -5.22 14.88
C MET A 288 -10.40 -5.04 15.73
N THR A 289 -10.25 -4.41 16.89
CA THR A 289 -11.31 -4.31 17.91
C THR A 289 -12.57 -3.57 17.45
N GLY A 290 -12.47 -2.73 16.41
CA GLY A 290 -13.61 -2.00 15.84
C GLY A 290 -14.59 -2.84 15.02
N TYR A 291 -14.20 -4.07 14.62
CA TYR A 291 -15.03 -4.94 13.75
C TYR A 291 -15.05 -6.40 14.18
N THR A 292 -14.21 -6.81 15.12
CA THR A 292 -14.29 -8.16 15.69
C THR A 292 -15.43 -8.23 16.68
N SER A 293 -16.29 -9.24 16.56
CA SER A 293 -17.19 -9.60 17.65
C SER A 293 -16.37 -9.96 18.89
N HIS A 294 -16.89 -9.63 20.09
CA HIS A 294 -16.25 -9.99 21.36
C HIS A 294 -15.80 -11.46 21.41
N LYS A 295 -16.62 -12.34 20.85
CA LYS A 295 -16.35 -13.78 20.77
C LYS A 295 -15.12 -14.11 19.91
N LEU A 296 -14.93 -13.44 18.77
CA LEU A 296 -13.75 -13.65 17.92
C LEU A 296 -12.49 -13.07 18.58
N THR A 297 -12.60 -11.91 19.21
CA THR A 297 -11.51 -11.29 19.96
C THR A 297 -10.99 -12.20 21.07
N GLU A 298 -11.90 -12.72 21.91
CA GLU A 298 -11.54 -13.64 23.00
C GLU A 298 -10.89 -14.92 22.48
N LYS A 299 -11.43 -15.50 21.40
CA LYS A 299 -10.85 -16.70 20.77
C LYS A 299 -9.43 -16.45 20.25
N ALA A 300 -9.22 -15.33 19.56
CA ALA A 300 -7.91 -14.96 19.05
C ALA A 300 -6.90 -14.76 20.20
N LEU A 301 -7.31 -14.10 21.29
CA LEU A 301 -6.49 -13.92 22.49
C LEU A 301 -6.12 -15.26 23.14
N GLN A 302 -7.09 -16.14 23.36
CA GLN A 302 -6.85 -17.47 23.95
C GLN A 302 -5.97 -18.35 23.06
N ALA A 303 -6.11 -18.26 21.74
CA ALA A 303 -5.27 -19.01 20.81
C ALA A 303 -3.85 -18.46 20.76
N ALA A 304 -3.67 -17.14 20.84
CA ALA A 304 -2.36 -16.49 20.90
C ALA A 304 -1.64 -16.81 22.22
N GLU A 305 -2.35 -16.77 23.35
CA GLU A 305 -1.81 -17.15 24.67
C GLU A 305 -1.35 -18.61 24.70
N ARG A 306 -2.15 -19.53 24.16
CA ARG A 306 -1.78 -20.94 23.99
C ARG A 306 -0.52 -21.13 23.14
N ALA A 307 -0.29 -20.25 22.17
CA ALA A 307 0.88 -20.25 21.32
C ALA A 307 2.07 -19.45 21.89
N GLY A 308 1.93 -18.86 23.08
CA GLY A 308 2.96 -18.01 23.69
C GLY A 308 3.24 -16.72 22.92
N LYS A 309 2.25 -16.20 22.17
CA LYS A 309 2.38 -14.99 21.35
C LYS A 309 1.48 -13.88 21.87
N SER A 310 1.94 -12.64 21.73
CA SER A 310 1.18 -11.45 22.07
C SER A 310 0.55 -10.86 20.80
N PRO A 311 -0.80 -10.88 20.67
CA PRO A 311 -1.46 -10.23 19.57
C PRO A 311 -1.48 -8.71 19.76
N GLU A 312 -1.38 -7.96 18.67
CA GLU A 312 -1.46 -6.52 18.67
C GLU A 312 -2.91 -6.07 18.45
N MET A 313 -3.42 -5.30 19.41
CA MET A 313 -4.78 -4.81 19.40
C MET A 313 -4.82 -3.47 18.68
N ILE A 314 -5.41 -3.43 17.49
CA ILE A 314 -5.52 -2.21 16.68
C ILE A 314 -6.96 -1.73 16.65
N ASN A 315 -7.17 -0.50 17.13
CA ASN A 315 -8.46 0.17 17.03
C ASN A 315 -8.48 1.09 15.81
N THR A 316 -8.43 0.49 14.63
CA THR A 316 -8.49 1.22 13.36
C THR A 316 -9.27 0.44 12.32
N THR A 317 -9.72 1.19 11.33
CA THR A 317 -10.51 0.74 10.19
C THR A 317 -9.90 1.19 8.87
N GLY A 318 -8.80 1.95 8.94
CA GLY A 318 -8.13 2.55 7.80
C GLY A 318 -7.05 1.64 7.24
N VAL A 319 -6.90 1.67 5.92
CA VAL A 319 -5.88 0.91 5.17
C VAL A 319 -4.48 1.32 5.61
N ILE A 320 -4.25 2.62 5.80
CA ILE A 320 -2.93 3.19 6.11
C ILE A 320 -2.38 2.61 7.41
N ARG A 321 -3.12 2.74 8.52
CA ARG A 321 -2.69 2.24 9.82
C ARG A 321 -2.49 0.73 9.86
N ILE A 322 -3.28 -0.03 9.10
CA ILE A 322 -3.10 -1.49 9.02
C ILE A 322 -1.79 -1.80 8.30
N LEU A 323 -1.49 -1.12 7.19
CA LEU A 323 -0.23 -1.29 6.48
C LEU A 323 0.97 -0.88 7.35
N GLU A 324 0.85 0.20 8.12
CA GLU A 324 1.88 0.63 9.07
C GLU A 324 2.10 -0.38 10.19
N ALA A 325 1.02 -0.92 10.77
CA ALA A 325 1.11 -1.96 11.79
C ALA A 325 1.78 -3.24 11.24
N ILE A 326 1.42 -3.65 10.02
CA ILE A 326 2.05 -4.78 9.34
C ILE A 326 3.53 -4.50 9.09
N GLU A 327 3.86 -3.33 8.54
CA GLU A 327 5.23 -2.94 8.21
C GLU A 327 6.09 -2.89 9.47
N TYR A 328 5.65 -2.17 10.49
CA TYR A 328 6.36 -2.03 11.76
C TYR A 328 6.51 -3.36 12.48
N GLY A 329 5.43 -4.14 12.57
CA GLY A 329 5.43 -5.44 13.23
C GLY A 329 6.38 -6.42 12.57
N LEU A 330 6.32 -6.57 11.25
CA LEU A 330 7.22 -7.47 10.51
C LEU A 330 8.67 -7.01 10.57
N LYS A 331 8.96 -5.71 10.38
CA LYS A 331 10.33 -5.18 10.49
C LYS A 331 10.92 -5.39 11.89
N SER A 332 10.10 -5.18 12.93
CA SER A 332 10.52 -5.41 14.33
C SER A 332 10.87 -6.88 14.57
N GLN A 333 10.07 -7.81 14.04
CA GLN A 333 10.34 -9.25 14.14
C GLN A 333 11.60 -9.66 13.37
N GLN A 334 11.77 -9.14 12.15
CA GLN A 334 12.98 -9.38 11.36
C GLN A 334 14.24 -8.86 12.08
N PHE A 335 14.15 -7.68 12.69
CA PHE A 335 15.24 -7.10 13.47
C PHE A 335 15.56 -7.94 14.73
N ALA A 336 14.53 -8.35 15.48
CA ALA A 336 14.69 -9.22 16.65
C ALA A 336 15.35 -10.56 16.29
N ARG A 337 15.01 -11.16 15.14
CA ARG A 337 15.67 -12.38 14.64
C ARG A 337 17.16 -12.15 14.37
N ARG A 338 17.51 -11.03 13.73
CA ARG A 338 18.92 -10.68 13.46
C ARG A 338 19.71 -10.48 14.75
N LEU A 339 19.12 -9.85 15.76
CA LEU A 339 19.74 -9.67 17.09
C LEU A 339 19.89 -10.97 17.89
N ASN A 340 18.94 -11.89 17.77
CA ASN A 340 19.03 -13.18 18.45
C ASN A 340 20.06 -14.11 17.80
N CYS A 341 20.27 -14.00 16.48
CA CYS A 341 21.34 -14.71 15.77
C CYS A 341 22.74 -14.12 15.99
N SER A 342 22.87 -12.88 16.49
CA SER A 342 24.17 -12.23 16.73
C SER A 342 24.71 -12.39 18.15
N LYS A 343 24.00 -13.11 19.03
CA LYS A 343 24.57 -13.55 20.32
C LYS A 343 25.47 -14.77 20.08
N PRO A 344 26.79 -14.69 20.34
CA PRO A 344 27.62 -15.88 20.33
C PRO A 344 27.20 -16.78 21.50
N VAL A 345 27.05 -18.07 21.23
CA VAL A 345 27.00 -19.12 22.25
C VAL A 345 28.39 -19.29 22.86
#